data_AF-A0A842SHI5-F1
#
_entry.id   AF-A0A842SHI5-F1
#
_cell.length_a   1.000
_cell.length_b   1.000
_cell.length_c   1.000
_cell.angle_alpha   90.00
_cell.angle_beta   90.00
_cell.angle_gamma   90.00
#
_symmetry.space_group_name_H-M   'P 1'
#
loop_
_entity.id
_entity.type
_entity.pdbx_description
1 polymer ?
#
loop_
_entity_poly.entity_id
_entity_poly.type
_entity_poly.pdbx_seq_one_letter_code
_entity_poly.pdbx_strand_id
1 'polypeptide(L)' 'MISVQKLSKKGLSRLKNTITEIAEIESMYAHKRSVEMRFEE' A
#
# COMPACT_ATOMS: atom_id res chain seq x y z
N MET A 1 5.72 -19.90 10.11
CA MET A 1 5.34 -20.29 8.73
C MET A 1 5.72 -19.12 7.83
N ILE A 2 6.54 -19.32 6.79
CA ILE A 2 6.97 -18.22 5.91
C ILE A 2 5.93 -18.10 4.78
N SER A 3 5.37 -16.90 4.61
CA SER A 3 4.52 -16.57 3.46
C SER A 3 5.28 -15.72 2.46
N VAL A 4 4.96 -15.89 1.18
CA VAL A 4 5.56 -15.12 0.08
C VAL A 4 4.45 -14.41 -0.67
N GLN A 5 4.66 -13.13 -0.99
CA GLN A 5 3.76 -12.35 -1.83
C GLN A 5 4.56 -11.51 -2.82
N LYS A 6 4.06 -11.42 -4.06
CA LYS A 6 4.62 -10.59 -5.12
C LYS A 6 3.49 -9.85 -5.82
N LEU A 7 3.56 -8.52 -5.82
CA LEU A 7 2.57 -7.64 -6.45
C LEU A 7 3.14 -7.03 -7.73
N SER A 8 2.34 -7.02 -8.80
CA SER A 8 2.65 -6.23 -9.99
C SER A 8 2.29 -4.76 -9.75
N LYS A 9 2.82 -3.84 -10.59
CA LYS A 9 2.42 -2.41 -10.55
C LYS A 9 0.90 -2.25 -10.66
N LYS A 10 0.26 -2.98 -11.59
CA LYS A 10 -1.19 -3.00 -11.76
C LYS A 10 -1.92 -3.59 -10.56
N GLY A 11 -1.37 -4.63 -9.94
CA GLY A 11 -1.92 -5.24 -8.72
C GLY A 11 -1.90 -4.27 -7.54
N LEU A 12 -0.77 -3.61 -7.31
CA LEU A 12 -0.64 -2.60 -6.26
C LEU A 12 -1.56 -1.40 -6.52
N SER A 13 -1.70 -0.96 -7.78
CA SER A 13 -2.61 0.12 -8.16
C SER A 13 -4.08 -0.18 -7.78
N ARG A 14 -4.52 -1.43 -7.94
CA ARG A 14 -5.88 -1.85 -7.55
C ARG A 14 -6.10 -1.89 -6.04
N LEU A 15 -5.03 -2.10 -5.26
CA LEU A 15 -5.08 -2.17 -3.79
C LEU A 15 -4.76 -0.85 -3.10
N LYS A 16 -4.27 0.15 -3.86
CA LYS A 16 -3.78 1.44 -3.32
C LYS A 16 -4.74 2.04 -2.31
N ASN A 17 -5.98 2.32 -2.74
CA ASN A 17 -6.96 3.04 -1.92
C ASN A 17 -7.29 2.27 -0.64
N THR A 18 -7.52 0.96 -0.73
CA THR A 18 -7.80 0.10 0.42
C THR A 18 -6.68 0.15 1.46
N ILE A 19 -5.41 0.01 1.04
CA ILE A 19 -4.28 0.03 1.97
C ILE A 19 -4.11 1.43 2.59
N THR A 20 -4.24 2.49 1.79
CA THR A 20 -4.08 3.86 2.29
C THR A 20 -5.22 4.29 3.23
N GLU A 21 -6.45 3.86 2.98
CA GLU A 21 -7.60 4.14 3.85
C GLU A 21 -7.48 3.41 5.19
N ILE A 22 -7.11 2.12 5.18
CA ILE A 22 -6.86 1.36 6.43
C ILE A 22 -5.73 2.03 7.22
N ALA A 23 -4.61 2.35 6.57
CA ALA A 23 -3.48 2.99 7.23
C ALA A 23 -3.82 4.41 7.76
N GLU A 24 -4.71 5.15 7.09
CA GLU A 24 -5.20 6.44 7.58
C GLU A 24 -6.06 6.28 8.83
N ILE A 25 -7.04 5.37 8.81
CA ILE A 25 -7.93 5.08 9.95
C ILE A 25 -7.12 4.64 11.17
N GLU A 26 -6.06 3.86 10.96
CA GLU A 26 -5.16 3.40 12.03
C GLU A 26 -4.10 4.43 12.43
N SER A 27 -4.10 5.65 11.85
CA SER A 27 -3.10 6.70 12.07
C SER A 27 -1.64 6.25 11.78
N MET A 28 -1.48 5.28 10.87
CA MET A 28 -0.19 4.70 10.46
C MET A 28 0.39 5.44 9.25
N TYR A 29 0.67 6.73 9.40
CA TYR A 29 1.05 7.62 8.30
C TYR A 29 2.27 7.16 7.49
N ALA A 30 3.27 6.53 8.14
CA ALA A 30 4.42 5.97 7.44
C ALA A 30 4.03 4.83 6.47
N HIS A 31 3.05 4.00 6.83
CA HIS A 31 2.58 2.89 6.01
C HIS A 31 1.82 3.42 4.80
N LYS A 32 0.91 4.37 5.03
CA LYS A 32 0.20 5.11 3.97
C LYS A 32 1.20 5.74 2.99
N ARG A 33 2.16 6.52 3.52
CA ARG A 33 3.18 7.21 2.72
C ARG A 33 4.01 6.25 1.87
N SER A 34 4.36 5.09 2.42
CA SER A 34 5.11 4.07 1.68
C SER A 34 4.36 3.63 0.42
N VAL A 35 3.03 3.51 0.46
CA VAL A 35 2.25 3.14 -0.73
C VAL A 35 2.19 4.32 -1.70
N GLU A 36 1.92 5.52 -1.21
CA GLU A 36 1.76 6.72 -2.03
C GLU A 36 3.00 7.05 -2.87
N MET A 37 4.20 6.99 -2.28
CA MET A 37 5.46 7.32 -2.97
C MET A 37 5.75 6.42 -4.18
N ARG A 38 5.13 5.23 -4.26
CA ARG A 38 5.30 4.30 -5.39
C ARG A 38 4.49 4.71 -6.62
N PHE A 39 3.67 5.75 -6.50
CA PHE A 39 2.85 6.34 -7.56
C PHE A 39 3.19 7.81 -7.83
N GLU A 40 4.23 8.34 -7.19
CA GLU A 40 4.80 9.64 -7.52
C GLU A 40 5.65 9.49 -8.80
N GLU A 41 5.65 10.52 -9.65
CA GLU A 41 6.39 10.55 -10.93
C GLU A 41 7.91 10.62 -10.74
#